data_AF-A0A930R2L5-F1
#
_entry.id   AF-A0A930R2L5-F1
#
_cell.length_a   1.000
_cell.length_b   1.000
_cell.length_c   1.000
_cell.angle_alpha   90.00
_cell.angle_beta   90.00
_cell.angle_gamma   90.00
#
_symmetry.space_group_name_H-M   'P 1'
#
loop_
_entity.id
_entity.type
_entity.pdbx_description
1 polymer ?
#
loop_
_entity_poly.entity_id
_entity_poly.type
_entity_poly.pdbx_seq_one_letter_code
_entity_poly.pdbx_strand_id
1 'polypeptide(L)'
;MIKLILFMMLVTAAAISMPMNSCEAQDVWVEHWNYEDVDIYVMDDTLKTGTSGTGKFFKVSVKEVRDGELLSVVDWTFSKYKTDMWRYVTSNMRGNNTTVVIPRNQLFEFCMKSLGWSYRLQGSYYY
;
A
#
# COMPACT_ATOMS: atom_id res chain seq x y z
N MET A 1 40.75 -25.92 -20.60
CA MET A 1 40.62 -25.54 -19.18
C MET A 1 40.38 -24.05 -18.97
N ILE A 2 41.18 -23.13 -19.53
CA ILE A 2 41.02 -21.66 -19.38
C ILE A 2 39.62 -21.13 -19.74
N LYS A 3 39.00 -21.63 -20.81
CA LYS A 3 37.64 -21.24 -21.21
C LYS A 3 36.56 -21.58 -20.17
N LEU A 4 36.74 -22.69 -19.42
CA LEU A 4 35.80 -23.11 -18.38
C LEU A 4 35.92 -22.21 -17.14
N ILE A 5 37.16 -21.82 -16.80
CA ILE A 5 37.46 -20.91 -15.68
C ILE A 5 36.89 -19.52 -15.96
N LEU A 6 37.09 -18.99 -17.17
CA LEU A 6 36.52 -17.70 -17.60
C LEU A 6 34.99 -17.71 -17.57
N PHE A 7 34.36 -18.82 -17.97
CA PHE A 7 32.92 -18.97 -17.94
C PHE A 7 32.38 -18.97 -16.50
N MET A 8 33.03 -19.69 -15.58
CA MET A 8 32.64 -19.67 -14.16
C MET A 8 32.82 -18.29 -13.51
N MET A 9 33.87 -17.54 -13.88
CA MET A 9 34.07 -16.15 -13.42
C MET A 9 32.96 -15.21 -13.92
N LEU A 10 32.52 -15.39 -15.18
CA LEU A 10 31.45 -14.58 -15.75
C LEU A 10 30.11 -14.82 -15.06
N VAL A 11 29.80 -16.09 -14.75
CA VAL A 11 28.57 -16.48 -14.03
C VAL A 11 28.56 -15.95 -12.60
N THR A 12 29.70 -15.99 -11.91
CA THR A 12 29.81 -15.44 -10.55
C THR A 12 29.70 -13.92 -10.52
N ALA A 13 30.34 -13.22 -11.47
CA ALA A 13 30.20 -11.77 -11.60
C ALA A 13 28.74 -11.35 -11.89
N ALA A 14 28.05 -12.09 -12.78
CA ALA A 14 26.65 -11.85 -13.09
C ALA A 14 25.73 -12.05 -11.87
N ALA A 15 25.97 -13.10 -11.06
CA ALA A 15 25.18 -13.38 -9.86
C ALA A 15 25.34 -12.30 -8.78
N ILE A 16 26.54 -11.71 -8.62
CA ILE A 16 26.80 -10.63 -7.65
C ILE A 16 26.18 -9.29 -8.11
N SER A 17 26.09 -9.08 -9.43
CA SER A 17 25.50 -7.87 -10.02
C SER A 17 23.97 -7.84 -10.06
N MET A 18 23.31 -8.91 -9.61
CA MET A 18 21.86 -8.91 -9.50
C MET A 18 21.47 -7.94 -8.37
N PRO A 19 20.63 -6.92 -8.65
CA PRO A 19 20.12 -6.08 -7.59
C PRO A 19 19.41 -6.97 -6.58
N MET A 20 19.96 -7.06 -5.38
CA MET A 20 19.24 -7.61 -4.24
C MET A 20 18.14 -6.60 -3.98
N ASN A 21 16.93 -6.87 -4.47
CA ASN A 21 15.74 -6.16 -4.02
C ASN A 21 15.61 -6.52 -2.55
N SER A 22 16.23 -5.73 -1.68
CA SER A 22 15.98 -5.78 -0.24
C SER A 22 14.49 -5.47 -0.09
N CYS A 23 13.71 -6.53 0.09
CA CYS A 23 12.35 -6.45 0.60
C CYS A 23 12.45 -6.06 2.08
N GLU A 24 13.00 -4.86 2.34
CA GLU A 24 12.93 -4.26 3.66
C GLU A 24 11.54 -3.65 3.77
N ALA A 25 10.78 -4.05 4.79
CA ALA A 25 9.46 -3.47 5.04
C ALA A 25 9.63 -1.96 5.25
N GLN A 26 9.13 -1.15 4.31
CA GLN A 26 9.30 0.30 4.38
C GLN A 26 8.01 0.93 4.87
N ASP A 27 8.07 1.48 6.09
CA ASP A 27 7.00 2.34 6.58
C ASP A 27 7.09 3.69 5.84
N VAL A 28 6.11 3.98 4.97
CA VAL A 28 6.09 5.23 4.20
C VAL A 28 5.17 6.24 4.87
N TRP A 29 5.72 7.37 5.32
CA TRP A 29 4.92 8.50 5.79
C TRP A 29 4.06 9.05 4.67
N VAL A 30 2.74 9.15 4.89
CA VAL A 30 1.78 9.60 3.86
C VAL A 30 1.03 10.87 4.24
N GLU A 31 0.71 11.08 5.51
CA GLU A 31 -0.11 12.21 5.94
C GLU A 31 0.04 12.47 7.44
N HIS A 32 -0.23 13.71 7.86
CA HIS A 32 -0.46 14.07 9.25
C HIS A 32 -1.94 14.46 9.43
N TRP A 33 -2.64 13.78 10.34
CA TRP A 33 -4.03 14.08 10.69
C TRP A 33 -4.10 15.10 11.83
N ASN A 34 -4.34 16.37 11.45
CA ASN A 34 -4.31 17.50 12.38
C ASN A 34 -5.36 17.43 13.52
N TYR A 35 -6.49 16.75 13.33
CA TYR A 35 -7.53 16.69 14.36
C TYR A 35 -7.18 15.68 15.46
N GLU A 36 -6.66 14.52 15.07
CA GLU A 36 -6.22 13.46 15.95
C GLU A 36 -4.79 13.65 16.47
N ASP A 37 -4.01 14.54 15.83
CA ASP A 37 -2.59 14.76 16.07
C ASP A 37 -1.80 13.46 15.96
N VAL A 38 -1.83 12.87 14.77
CA VAL A 38 -1.24 11.56 14.45
C VAL A 38 -0.61 11.60 13.07
N ASP A 39 0.62 11.08 12.96
CA ASP A 39 1.28 10.78 11.71
C ASP A 39 0.92 9.38 11.21
N ILE A 40 0.65 9.29 9.91
CA ILE A 40 0.17 8.08 9.25
C ILE A 40 1.27 7.51 8.38
N TYR A 41 1.65 6.27 8.66
CA TYR A 41 2.64 5.53 7.91
C TYR A 41 2.04 4.27 7.30
N VAL A 42 2.20 4.10 5.99
CA VAL A 42 1.79 2.89 5.28
C VAL A 42 2.87 1.83 5.39
N MET A 43 2.50 0.64 5.86
CA MET A 43 3.36 -0.55 5.77
C MET A 43 3.20 -1.13 4.36
N ASP A 44 4.00 -0.66 3.41
CA ASP A 44 3.80 -0.92 1.98
C ASP A 44 3.92 -2.40 1.59
N ASP A 45 4.77 -3.14 2.30
CA ASP A 45 4.95 -4.59 2.22
C ASP A 45 3.69 -5.41 2.57
N THR A 46 2.76 -4.80 3.31
CA THR A 46 1.47 -5.42 3.66
C THR A 46 0.40 -5.21 2.60
N LEU A 47 0.66 -4.38 1.59
CA LEU A 47 -0.30 -4.04 0.53
C LEU A 47 -0.67 -5.29 -0.28
N LYS A 48 -1.93 -5.69 -0.17
CA LYS A 48 -2.47 -6.88 -0.84
C LYS A 48 -3.71 -6.53 -1.63
N THR A 49 -3.80 -7.04 -2.85
CA THR A 49 -4.98 -6.84 -3.72
C THR A 49 -5.83 -8.09 -3.81
N GLY A 50 -7.10 -7.93 -4.19
CA GLY A 50 -7.94 -9.05 -4.58
C GLY A 50 -9.22 -8.64 -5.27
N THR A 51 -10.03 -9.63 -5.59
CA THR A 51 -11.36 -9.49 -6.18
C THR A 51 -12.37 -10.29 -5.37
N SER A 52 -13.54 -9.70 -5.10
CA SER A 52 -14.69 -10.36 -4.51
C SER A 52 -15.85 -10.40 -5.51
N GLY A 53 -16.94 -11.08 -5.15
CA GLY A 53 -18.18 -11.03 -5.95
C GLY A 53 -18.77 -9.62 -6.11
N THR A 54 -18.26 -8.63 -5.35
CA THR A 54 -18.73 -7.24 -5.38
C THR A 54 -17.78 -6.27 -6.07
N GLY A 55 -16.54 -6.66 -6.36
CA GLY A 55 -15.57 -5.85 -7.10
C GLY A 55 -14.13 -6.06 -6.64
N LYS A 56 -13.22 -5.20 -7.10
CA LYS A 56 -11.83 -5.22 -6.66
C LYS A 56 -11.65 -4.54 -5.31
N PHE A 57 -10.68 -5.00 -4.54
CA PHE A 57 -10.29 -4.42 -3.26
C PHE A 57 -8.77 -4.46 -3.09
N PHE A 58 -8.29 -3.66 -2.15
CA PHE A 58 -6.96 -3.81 -1.59
C PHE A 58 -7.00 -3.66 -0.07
N LYS A 59 -5.99 -4.20 0.59
CA LYS A 59 -5.80 -4.16 2.04
C LYS A 59 -4.39 -3.70 2.34
N VAL A 60 -4.23 -2.94 3.41
CA VAL A 60 -2.93 -2.44 3.85
C VAL A 60 -2.98 -2.18 5.36
N SER A 61 -1.89 -2.46 6.05
CA SER A 61 -1.71 -2.11 7.46
C SER A 61 -1.05 -0.73 7.55
N VAL A 62 -1.51 0.07 8.52
CA VAL A 62 -1.12 1.46 8.68
C VAL A 62 -0.70 1.68 10.13
N LYS A 63 0.46 2.30 10.35
CA LYS A 63 0.89 2.74 11.67
C LYS A 63 0.40 4.15 11.93
N GLU A 64 -0.21 4.32 13.08
CA GLU A 64 -0.54 5.61 13.67
C GLU A 64 0.54 5.94 14.69
N VAL A 65 1.25 7.05 14.49
CA VAL A 65 2.38 7.48 15.32
C VAL A 65 2.08 8.85 15.90
N ARG A 66 2.36 9.06 17.19
CA ARG A 66 2.26 10.37 17.84
C ARG A 66 3.53 10.63 18.62
N ASP A 67 4.11 11.82 18.46
CA ASP A 67 5.36 12.23 19.14
C ASP A 67 6.51 11.23 18.95
N GLY A 68 6.56 10.55 17.80
CA GLY A 68 7.57 9.53 17.50
C GLY A 68 7.32 8.15 18.13
N GLU A 69 6.23 7.99 18.89
CA GLU A 69 5.81 6.72 19.49
C GLU A 69 4.70 6.05 18.68
N LEU A 70 4.81 4.74 18.50
CA LEU A 70 3.77 3.94 17.85
C LEU A 70 2.53 3.89 18.75
N LEU A 71 1.43 4.49 18.29
CA LEU A 71 0.14 4.45 18.98
C LEU A 71 -0.61 3.16 18.64
N SER A 72 -0.73 2.84 17.35
CA SER A 72 -1.51 1.68 16.90
C SER A 72 -1.10 1.19 15.51
N VAL A 73 -1.48 -0.05 15.20
CA VAL A 73 -1.45 -0.59 13.82
C VAL A 73 -2.90 -0.90 13.43
N VAL A 74 -3.35 -0.29 12.34
CA VAL A 74 -4.74 -0.37 11.86
C VAL A 74 -4.76 -1.01 10.48
N ASP A 75 -5.58 -2.05 10.31
CA ASP A 75 -5.78 -2.66 9.00
C ASP A 75 -6.88 -1.92 8.24
N TRP A 76 -6.54 -1.42 7.07
CA TRP A 76 -7.47 -0.76 6.16
C TRP A 76 -7.84 -1.69 5.01
N THR A 77 -9.14 -1.82 4.74
CA THR A 77 -9.64 -2.51 3.55
C THR A 77 -10.41 -1.51 2.69
N PHE A 78 -9.87 -1.21 1.52
CA PHE A 78 -10.51 -0.37 0.51
C PHE A 78 -11.16 -1.26 -0.54
N SER A 79 -12.43 -1.02 -0.85
CA SER A 79 -13.17 -1.81 -1.83
C SER A 79 -14.04 -0.94 -2.72
N LYS A 80 -14.22 -1.38 -3.96
CA LYS A 80 -15.12 -0.76 -4.93
C LYS A 80 -16.30 -1.68 -5.18
N TYR A 81 -17.50 -1.29 -4.76
CA TYR A 81 -18.71 -2.06 -5.03
C TYR A 81 -19.25 -1.76 -6.43
N LYS A 82 -19.09 -2.68 -7.39
CA LYS A 82 -19.57 -2.54 -8.78
C LYS A 82 -19.21 -1.15 -9.38
N THR A 83 -20.22 -0.33 -9.66
CA THR A 83 -20.10 1.04 -10.20
C THR A 83 -20.15 2.13 -9.12
N ASP A 84 -20.24 1.76 -7.84
CA ASP A 84 -20.30 2.68 -6.70
C ASP A 84 -18.94 3.33 -6.41
N MET A 85 -18.95 4.28 -5.49
CA MET A 85 -17.80 4.95 -4.92
C MET A 85 -16.87 3.96 -4.21
N TRP A 86 -15.59 4.30 -4.16
CA TRP A 86 -14.66 3.60 -3.28
C TRP A 86 -15.07 3.79 -1.84
N ARG A 87 -14.97 2.74 -1.05
CA ARG A 87 -15.27 2.73 0.37
C ARG A 87 -14.16 2.04 1.14
N TYR A 88 -14.04 2.36 2.41
CA TYR A 88 -13.11 1.71 3.31
C TYR A 88 -13.78 1.26 4.59
N VAL A 89 -13.16 0.26 5.21
CA VAL A 89 -13.39 -0.16 6.59
C VAL A 89 -12.03 -0.33 7.25
N THR A 90 -11.96 -0.03 8.55
CA THR A 90 -10.75 -0.25 9.35
C THR A 90 -10.99 -1.30 10.42
N SER A 91 -9.93 -1.94 10.93
CA SER A 91 -10.00 -2.88 12.05
C SER A 91 -10.61 -2.26 13.33
N ASN A 92 -10.57 -0.93 13.46
CA ASN A 92 -11.13 -0.21 14.61
C ASN A 92 -12.65 0.06 14.47
N MET A 93 -13.22 -0.10 13.27
CA MET A 93 -14.66 0.12 13.04
C MET A 93 -15.48 -1.04 13.60
N ARG A 94 -16.61 -0.71 14.24
CA ARG A 94 -17.58 -1.71 14.75
C ARG A 94 -18.64 -2.03 13.70
N GLY A 95 -18.96 -3.32 13.57
CA GLY A 95 -20.04 -3.83 12.73
C GLY A 95 -19.71 -3.81 11.23
N ASN A 96 -20.76 -3.79 10.40
CA ASN A 96 -20.63 -3.82 8.92
C ASN A 96 -20.59 -2.40 8.30
N ASN A 97 -20.12 -1.41 9.06
CA ASN A 97 -20.08 -0.03 8.59
C ASN A 97 -18.91 0.17 7.61
N THR A 98 -19.17 0.95 6.56
CA THR A 98 -18.15 1.39 5.61
C THR A 98 -18.27 2.88 5.39
N THR A 99 -17.14 3.54 5.16
CA THR A 99 -17.08 4.98 4.88
C THR A 99 -16.70 5.21 3.43
N VAL A 100 -17.32 6.19 2.78
CA VAL A 100 -16.99 6.57 1.41
C VAL A 100 -15.63 7.28 1.39
N VAL A 101 -14.76 6.89 0.44
CA VAL A 101 -13.49 7.58 0.21
C VAL A 101 -13.78 8.95 -0.36
N ILE A 102 -13.39 10.00 0.37
CA ILE A 102 -13.47 11.38 -0.09
C ILE A 102 -12.25 11.73 -0.97
N PRO A 103 -12.38 12.70 -1.88
CA PRO A 103 -11.23 13.20 -2.65
C PRO A 103 -10.07 13.61 -1.73
N ARG A 104 -8.83 13.38 -2.20
CA ARG A 104 -7.57 13.74 -1.51
C ARG A 104 -7.26 12.96 -0.22
N ASN A 105 -7.81 11.77 -0.06
CA ASN A 105 -7.38 10.86 1.00
C ASN A 105 -5.96 10.32 0.67
N GLN A 106 -4.92 10.88 1.28
CA GLN A 106 -3.52 10.60 0.91
C GLN A 106 -3.16 9.12 1.02
N LEU A 107 -3.65 8.43 2.05
CA LEU A 107 -3.48 7.00 2.24
C LEU A 107 -4.00 6.19 1.04
N PHE A 108 -5.23 6.47 0.62
CA PHE A 108 -5.84 5.81 -0.54
C PHE A 108 -5.09 6.12 -1.83
N GLU A 109 -4.73 7.39 -2.06
CA GLU A 109 -4.04 7.82 -3.28
C GLU A 109 -2.64 7.22 -3.38
N PHE A 110 -1.90 7.16 -2.27
CA PHE A 110 -0.63 6.45 -2.18
C PHE A 110 -0.77 4.99 -2.61
N CYS A 111 -1.73 4.27 -2.03
CA CYS A 111 -1.94 2.86 -2.37
C CYS A 111 -2.34 2.67 -3.84
N MET A 112 -3.23 3.51 -4.37
CA MET A 112 -3.64 3.44 -5.77
C MET A 112 -2.46 3.66 -6.72
N LYS A 113 -1.59 4.62 -6.41
CA LYS A 113 -0.36 4.88 -7.15
C LYS A 113 0.60 3.68 -7.07
N SER A 114 0.84 3.13 -5.89
CA SER A 114 1.69 1.94 -5.70
C SER A 114 1.18 0.72 -6.45
N LEU A 115 -0.14 0.59 -6.62
CA LEU A 115 -0.77 -0.47 -7.40
C LEU A 115 -0.81 -0.19 -8.91
N GLY A 116 -0.51 1.04 -9.35
CA GLY A 116 -0.72 1.47 -10.74
C GLY A 116 -2.20 1.47 -11.15
N TRP A 117 -3.11 1.70 -10.20
CA TRP A 117 -4.55 1.65 -10.44
C TRP A 117 -5.14 3.04 -10.64
N SER A 118 -5.80 3.24 -11.78
CA SER A 118 -6.66 4.42 -11.95
C SER A 118 -7.93 4.34 -11.10
N TYR A 119 -8.46 5.51 -10.74
CA TYR A 119 -9.68 5.62 -9.96
C TYR A 119 -10.57 6.80 -10.34
N ARG A 120 -11.82 6.74 -9.89
CA ARG A 120 -12.81 7.78 -10.09
C ARG A 120 -13.49 8.09 -8.76
N LEU A 121 -13.50 9.36 -8.37
CA LEU A 121 -14.24 9.87 -7.22
C LEU A 121 -15.21 10.95 -7.69
N GLN A 122 -16.49 10.85 -7.29
CA GLN A 122 -17.55 11.81 -7.63
C GLN A 122 -17.60 12.24 -9.11
N GLY A 123 -17.33 11.32 -10.04
CA GLY A 123 -17.41 11.61 -11.46
C GLY A 123 -16.09 12.05 -12.11
N SER A 124 -15.06 12.44 -11.35
CA SER A 124 -13.75 12.87 -11.86
C SER A 124 -12.74 11.72 -11.88
N TYR A 125 -11.94 11.63 -12.94
CA TYR A 125 -10.87 10.63 -13.09
C TYR A 125 -9.58 11.13 -12.45
N TYR A 126 -8.88 10.22 -11.77
CA TYR A 126 -7.57 10.41 -11.17
C TYR A 126 -6.68 9.24 -11.60
N TYR A 127 -5.45 9.56 -11.98
CA TYR A 127 -4.48 8.64 -12.60
C TYR A 127 -3.25 8.47 -11.72
#